data_AF-A0A916S857-F1
#
_entry.id   AF-A0A916S857-F1
#
_cell.length_a   1.000
_cell.length_b   1.000
_cell.length_c   1.000
_cell.angle_alpha   90.00
_cell.angle_beta   90.00
_cell.angle_gamma   90.00
#
_symmetry.space_group_name_H-M   'P 1'
#
loop_
_entity.id
_entity.type
_entity.pdbx_description
1 polymer ?
#
loop_
_entity_poly.entity_id
_entity_poly.type
_entity_poly.pdbx_seq_one_letter_code
_entity_poly.pdbx_strand_id
1 'polypeptide(L)'
;MAMDREQLIAGLSVFDDGADAQRLEDKIAELIEKGDENGLKNLGEQIREKDGPLLEGILALSLSADVTKIASSMTPCRHANIAIRLIALMISNGIAKPVIRSGIIMIDGTKMDSDFANYMWMCKNISRLPPHEPRIGSRCIMTGAGCQDDPDMN
;
A
#
# COMPACT_ATOMS: atom_id res chain seq x y z
N MET A 1 -20.97 -11.28 9.02
CA MET A 1 -20.42 -12.65 9.08
C MET A 1 -18.94 -12.53 8.80
N ALA A 2 -18.07 -13.15 9.62
CA ALA A 2 -16.66 -13.19 9.32
C ALA A 2 -16.45 -14.06 8.06
N MET A 3 -15.66 -13.58 7.09
CA MET A 3 -15.28 -14.39 5.93
C MET A 3 -14.45 -15.58 6.40
N ASP A 4 -14.70 -16.75 5.81
CA ASP A 4 -13.85 -17.90 6.04
C ASP A 4 -12.50 -17.74 5.31
N ARG A 5 -11.53 -18.57 5.69
CA ARG A 5 -10.16 -18.48 5.20
C ARG A 5 -10.05 -18.72 3.69
N GLU A 6 -10.87 -19.60 3.12
CA GLU A 6 -10.82 -19.91 1.67
C GLU A 6 -11.38 -18.75 0.87
N GLN A 7 -12.46 -18.12 1.36
CA GLN A 7 -13.02 -16.90 0.79
C GLN A 7 -12.00 -15.76 0.80
N LEU A 8 -11.24 -15.60 1.88
CA LEU A 8 -10.20 -14.57 1.98
C LEU A 8 -9.08 -14.80 0.98
N ILE A 9 -8.59 -16.05 0.85
CA ILE A 9 -7.54 -16.39 -0.12
C ILE A 9 -8.02 -16.20 -1.56
N ALA A 10 -9.25 -16.61 -1.88
CA ALA A 10 -9.84 -16.38 -3.19
C ALA A 10 -9.99 -14.88 -3.48
N GLY A 11 -10.40 -14.11 -2.46
CA GLY A 11 -10.56 -12.66 -2.53
C GLY A 11 -9.26 -11.92 -2.84
N LEU A 12 -8.09 -12.46 -2.47
CA LEU A 12 -6.79 -11.82 -2.75
C LEU A 12 -6.52 -11.58 -4.24
N SER A 13 -7.19 -12.32 -5.13
CA SER A 13 -7.06 -12.14 -6.58
C SER A 13 -7.44 -10.73 -7.06
N VAL A 14 -8.30 -10.02 -6.33
CA VAL A 14 -8.67 -8.63 -6.67
C VAL A 14 -7.50 -7.64 -6.52
N PHE A 15 -6.43 -8.05 -5.84
CA PHE A 15 -5.23 -7.26 -5.59
C PHE A 15 -4.04 -7.67 -6.48
N ASP A 16 -4.25 -8.49 -7.51
CA ASP A 16 -3.17 -8.95 -8.40
C ASP A 16 -2.69 -7.89 -9.41
N ASP A 17 -3.52 -6.91 -9.75
CA ASP A 17 -3.17 -5.89 -10.76
C ASP A 17 -2.19 -4.87 -10.17
N GLY A 18 -0.90 -5.04 -10.45
CA GLY A 18 0.13 -4.09 -10.03
C GLY A 18 0.00 -2.70 -10.67
N ALA A 19 -0.64 -2.57 -11.84
CA ALA A 19 -0.92 -1.25 -12.41
C ALA A 19 -2.02 -0.51 -11.62
N ASP A 20 -2.91 -1.25 -10.93
CA ASP A 20 -3.89 -0.65 -10.02
C ASP A 20 -3.21 -0.02 -8.81
N ALA A 21 -2.19 -0.67 -8.26
CA ALA A 21 -1.38 -0.11 -7.18
C ALA A 21 -0.71 1.20 -7.59
N GLN A 22 -0.12 1.26 -8.80
CA GLN A 22 0.51 2.48 -9.33
C GLN A 22 -0.51 3.62 -9.54
N ARG A 23 -1.67 3.32 -10.11
CA ARG A 23 -2.74 4.33 -10.28
C ARG A 23 -3.24 4.86 -8.94
N LEU A 24 -3.34 3.99 -7.94
CA LEU A 24 -3.76 4.39 -6.61
C LEU A 24 -2.67 5.22 -5.90
N GLU A 25 -1.40 4.85 -6.04
CA GLU A 25 -0.26 5.65 -5.59
C GLU A 25 -0.31 7.07 -6.17
N ASP A 26 -0.47 7.20 -7.49
CA ASP A 26 -0.56 8.51 -8.16
C ASP A 26 -1.72 9.34 -7.63
N LYS A 27 -2.89 8.72 -7.48
CA LYS A 27 -4.09 9.40 -6.97
C LYS A 27 -3.87 9.91 -5.55
N ILE A 28 -3.29 9.09 -4.67
CA ILE A 28 -2.99 9.49 -3.29
C ILE A 28 -1.97 10.64 -3.29
N ALA A 29 -0.89 10.50 -4.06
CA ALA A 29 0.18 11.48 -4.13
C ALA A 29 -0.33 12.85 -4.62
N GLU A 30 -1.14 12.87 -5.68
CA GLU A 30 -1.76 14.09 -6.18
C GLU A 30 -2.65 14.78 -5.15
N LEU A 31 -3.44 14.01 -4.39
CA LEU A 31 -4.32 14.57 -3.36
C LEU A 31 -3.50 15.19 -2.21
N ILE A 32 -2.41 14.53 -1.80
CA ILE A 32 -1.50 15.04 -0.77
C ILE A 32 -0.82 16.34 -1.23
N GLU A 33 -0.28 16.36 -2.44
CA GLU A 33 0.41 17.54 -2.99
C GLU A 33 -0.52 18.73 -3.15
N LYS A 34 -1.80 18.49 -3.49
CA LYS A 34 -2.83 19.53 -3.57
C LYS A 34 -3.37 19.97 -2.21
N GLY A 35 -3.02 19.27 -1.13
CA GLY A 35 -3.63 19.47 0.20
C GLY A 35 -5.13 19.18 0.23
N ASP A 36 -5.61 18.28 -0.64
CA ASP A 36 -7.03 17.95 -0.77
C ASP A 36 -7.46 16.91 0.28
N GLU A 37 -7.66 17.39 1.51
CA GLU A 37 -8.12 16.56 2.64
C GLU A 37 -9.47 15.90 2.37
N ASN A 38 -10.39 16.61 1.70
CA ASN A 38 -11.70 16.07 1.35
C ASN A 38 -11.58 14.94 0.30
N GLY A 39 -10.72 15.12 -0.70
CA GLY A 39 -10.42 14.08 -1.69
C GLY A 39 -9.79 12.84 -1.06
N LEU A 40 -8.86 13.01 -0.10
CA LEU A 40 -8.28 11.90 0.67
C LEU A 40 -9.35 11.16 1.49
N LYS A 41 -10.24 11.90 2.14
CA LYS A 41 -11.36 11.33 2.90
C LYS A 41 -12.29 10.52 2.00
N ASN A 42 -12.72 11.10 0.87
CA ASN A 42 -13.59 10.43 -0.10
C ASN A 42 -12.94 9.17 -0.69
N LEU A 43 -11.62 9.21 -0.96
CA LEU A 43 -10.87 8.05 -1.42
C LEU A 43 -10.85 6.94 -0.36
N GLY A 44 -10.62 7.29 0.91
CA GLY A 44 -10.67 6.33 2.01
C GLY A 44 -12.05 5.69 2.19
N GLU A 45 -13.12 6.46 2.04
CA GLU A 45 -14.50 5.95 2.07
C GLU A 45 -14.75 4.95 0.92
N GLN A 46 -14.34 5.28 -0.31
CA GLN A 46 -14.46 4.37 -1.46
C GLN A 46 -13.69 3.05 -1.25
N ILE A 47 -12.47 3.12 -0.70
CA ILE A 47 -11.68 1.92 -0.39
C ILE A 47 -12.34 1.11 0.71
N ARG A 48 -12.86 1.76 1.75
CA ARG A 48 -13.55 1.07 2.85
C ARG A 48 -14.80 0.35 2.36
N GLU A 49 -15.60 0.99 1.54
CA GLU A 49 -16.83 0.40 0.98
C GLU A 49 -16.51 -0.80 0.07
N LYS A 50 -15.49 -0.67 -0.78
CA LYS A 50 -15.15 -1.69 -1.78
C LYS A 50 -14.34 -2.84 -1.20
N ASP A 51 -13.29 -2.52 -0.46
CA ASP A 51 -12.23 -3.46 -0.06
C ASP A 51 -12.20 -3.70 1.46
N GLY A 52 -12.92 -2.90 2.26
CA GLY A 52 -12.85 -2.90 3.73
C GLY A 52 -13.06 -4.27 4.38
N PRO A 53 -14.16 -5.00 4.10
CA PRO A 53 -14.37 -6.31 4.68
C PRO A 53 -13.23 -7.31 4.39
N LEU A 54 -12.65 -7.26 3.18
CA LEU A 54 -11.54 -8.13 2.79
C LEU A 54 -10.24 -7.73 3.48
N LEU A 55 -9.94 -6.43 3.56
CA LEU A 55 -8.77 -5.91 4.28
C LEU A 55 -8.85 -6.24 5.79
N GLU A 56 -10.01 -6.07 6.42
CA GLU A 56 -10.23 -6.44 7.82
C GLU A 56 -10.02 -7.94 8.05
N GLY A 57 -10.54 -8.79 7.15
CA GLY A 57 -10.34 -10.23 7.24
C GLY A 57 -8.87 -10.66 7.08
N ILE A 58 -8.13 -10.02 6.17
CA ILE A 58 -6.68 -10.26 5.99
C ILE A 58 -5.91 -9.87 7.26
N LEU A 59 -6.20 -8.69 7.82
CA LEU A 59 -5.56 -8.22 9.06
C LEU A 59 -5.87 -9.16 10.24
N ALA A 60 -7.13 -9.59 10.39
CA ALA A 60 -7.51 -10.53 11.45
C ALA A 60 -6.76 -11.87 11.34
N LEU A 61 -6.59 -12.40 10.12
CA LEU A 61 -5.84 -13.64 9.92
C LEU A 61 -4.33 -13.48 10.05
N SER A 62 -3.77 -12.31 9.76
CA SER A 62 -2.34 -12.03 9.98
C SER A 62 -1.93 -12.11 11.46
N LEU A 63 -2.89 -11.96 12.37
CA LEU A 63 -2.72 -12.08 13.82
C LEU A 63 -2.99 -13.50 14.35
N SER A 64 -3.28 -14.46 13.46
CA SER A 64 -3.63 -15.85 13.80
C SER A 64 -2.49 -16.84 13.53
N ALA A 65 -2.56 -18.03 14.12
CA ALA A 65 -1.62 -19.13 13.87
C ALA A 65 -1.63 -19.62 12.39
N ASP A 66 -2.65 -19.26 11.61
CA ASP A 66 -2.83 -19.69 10.21
C ASP A 66 -2.18 -18.74 9.17
N VAL A 67 -1.36 -17.79 9.63
CA VAL A 67 -0.70 -16.77 8.79
C VAL A 67 0.08 -17.36 7.61
N THR A 68 0.66 -18.56 7.76
CA THR A 68 1.55 -19.18 6.76
C THR A 68 0.88 -19.40 5.40
N LYS A 69 -0.41 -19.79 5.37
CA LYS A 69 -1.09 -20.08 4.09
C LYS A 69 -1.57 -18.81 3.38
N ILE A 70 -1.81 -17.73 4.11
CA ILE A 70 -2.06 -16.42 3.50
C ILE A 70 -0.75 -15.84 2.99
N ALA A 71 0.31 -15.90 3.80
CA ALA A 71 1.63 -15.45 3.40
C ALA A 71 2.08 -16.14 2.10
N SER A 72 1.87 -17.45 1.94
CA SER A 72 2.18 -18.17 0.69
C SER A 72 1.33 -17.75 -0.51
N SER A 73 0.14 -17.17 -0.26
CA SER A 73 -0.77 -16.69 -1.29
C SER A 73 -0.54 -15.21 -1.62
N MET A 74 0.34 -14.52 -0.91
CA MET A 74 0.56 -13.10 -1.11
C MET A 74 1.75 -12.87 -2.05
N THR A 75 1.46 -12.64 -3.32
CA THR A 75 2.45 -12.20 -4.31
C THR A 75 2.91 -10.77 -4.00
N PRO A 76 4.05 -10.31 -4.56
CA PRO A 76 4.46 -8.91 -4.38
C PRO A 76 3.42 -7.89 -4.87
N CYS A 77 2.69 -8.18 -5.94
CA CYS A 77 1.63 -7.28 -6.43
C CYS A 77 0.44 -7.21 -5.46
N ARG A 78 0.05 -8.33 -4.84
CA ARG A 78 -0.98 -8.35 -3.79
C ARG A 78 -0.55 -7.53 -2.58
N HIS A 79 0.69 -7.72 -2.12
CA HIS A 79 1.24 -6.93 -1.03
C HIS A 79 1.24 -5.43 -1.34
N ALA A 80 1.72 -5.03 -2.53
CA ALA A 80 1.74 -3.63 -2.93
C ALA A 80 0.33 -3.02 -2.95
N ASN A 81 -0.63 -3.72 -3.56
CA ASN A 81 -2.02 -3.27 -3.64
C ASN A 81 -2.71 -3.13 -2.28
N ILE A 82 -2.43 -4.06 -1.35
CA ILE A 82 -2.97 -4.01 0.01
C ILE A 82 -2.31 -2.87 0.80
N ALA A 83 -0.99 -2.76 0.74
CA ALA A 83 -0.24 -1.73 1.46
C ALA A 83 -0.70 -0.31 1.06
N ILE A 84 -0.84 -0.03 -0.24
CA ILE A 84 -1.25 1.31 -0.69
C ILE A 84 -2.68 1.66 -0.28
N ARG A 85 -3.59 0.67 -0.20
CA ARG A 85 -4.95 0.86 0.31
C ARG A 85 -4.97 1.13 1.81
N LEU A 86 -4.14 0.43 2.58
CA LEU A 86 -3.99 0.67 4.01
C LEU A 86 -3.38 2.06 4.27
N ILE A 87 -2.40 2.49 3.47
CA ILE A 87 -1.87 3.87 3.51
C ILE A 87 -2.99 4.89 3.30
N ALA A 88 -3.80 4.72 2.25
CA ALA A 88 -4.92 5.62 1.98
C ALA A 88 -5.91 5.70 3.15
N LEU A 89 -6.26 4.55 3.74
CA LEU A 89 -7.15 4.46 4.90
C LEU A 89 -6.56 5.12 6.15
N MET A 90 -5.27 4.92 6.42
CA MET A 90 -4.59 5.55 7.56
C MET A 90 -4.57 7.08 7.43
N ILE A 91 -4.27 7.59 6.24
CA ILE A 91 -4.28 9.03 5.97
C ILE A 91 -5.71 9.58 6.09
N SER A 92 -6.69 8.93 5.45
CA SER A 92 -8.08 9.40 5.46
C SER A 92 -8.69 9.46 6.86
N ASN A 93 -8.24 8.56 7.76
CA ASN A 93 -8.69 8.51 9.15
C ASN A 93 -7.87 9.41 10.09
N GLY A 94 -6.87 10.14 9.57
CA GLY A 94 -5.97 10.97 10.38
C GLY A 94 -5.05 10.17 11.30
N ILE A 95 -4.91 8.85 11.09
CA ILE A 95 -4.05 7.96 11.87
C ILE A 95 -2.58 8.20 11.50
N ALA A 96 -2.31 8.42 10.20
CA ALA A 96 -0.99 8.72 9.69
C ALA A 96 -0.97 10.08 8.99
N LYS A 97 0.16 10.79 9.09
CA LYS A 97 0.36 12.07 8.41
C LYS A 97 1.40 11.90 7.32
N PRO A 98 1.06 12.20 6.05
CA PRO A 98 2.04 12.19 4.99
C PRO A 98 2.99 13.38 5.13
N VAL A 99 4.27 13.16 4.86
CA VAL A 99 5.32 14.18 4.84
C VAL A 99 6.09 14.06 3.53
N ILE A 100 6.25 15.19 2.82
CA ILE A 100 7.02 15.21 1.57
C ILE A 100 8.49 15.49 1.90
N ARG A 101 9.37 14.55 1.54
CA ARG A 101 10.83 14.66 1.70
C ARG A 101 11.49 14.44 0.35
N SER A 102 12.22 15.44 -0.14
CA SER A 102 12.93 15.37 -1.43
C SER A 102 12.05 14.92 -2.61
N GLY A 103 10.78 15.36 -2.62
CA GLY A 103 9.80 15.03 -3.67
C GLY A 103 9.13 13.66 -3.54
N ILE A 104 9.38 12.93 -2.46
CA ILE A 104 8.76 11.64 -2.16
C ILE A 104 7.90 11.76 -0.91
N ILE A 105 6.73 11.13 -0.92
CA ILE A 105 5.80 11.10 0.20
C ILE A 105 6.18 9.94 1.12
N MET A 106 6.52 10.27 2.35
CA MET A 106 6.75 9.33 3.44
C MET A 106 5.55 9.34 4.39
N ILE A 107 5.27 8.19 5.01
CA ILE A 107 4.18 8.04 5.98
C ILE A 107 4.78 7.89 7.39
N ASP A 108 5.03 9.03 8.05
CA ASP A 108 5.69 9.05 9.35
C ASP A 108 4.94 8.20 10.40
N GLY A 109 5.69 7.46 11.22
CA GLY A 109 5.17 6.65 12.32
C GLY A 109 4.82 5.20 11.94
N THR A 110 5.05 4.80 10.68
CA THR A 110 4.91 3.42 10.20
C THR A 110 5.98 3.12 9.15
N LYS A 111 6.24 1.83 8.88
CA LYS A 111 7.12 1.38 7.78
C LYS A 111 6.35 0.98 6.52
N MET A 112 5.04 1.25 6.50
CA MET A 112 4.14 0.69 5.49
C MET A 112 4.41 1.23 4.07
N ASP A 113 4.89 2.46 3.98
CA ASP A 113 5.34 3.09 2.74
C ASP A 113 6.66 2.49 2.23
N SER A 114 7.60 2.17 3.12
CA SER A 114 8.79 1.37 2.79
C SER A 114 8.44 -0.06 2.34
N ASP A 115 7.50 -0.72 3.02
CA ASP A 115 7.00 -2.03 2.61
C ASP A 115 6.32 -1.96 1.24
N PHE A 116 5.45 -0.97 1.02
CA PHE A 116 4.83 -0.69 -0.27
C PHE A 116 5.88 -0.53 -1.37
N ALA A 117 6.88 0.33 -1.15
CA ALA A 117 7.95 0.59 -2.10
C ALA A 117 8.72 -0.70 -2.47
N ASN A 118 9.06 -1.52 -1.49
CA ASN A 118 9.72 -2.80 -1.71
C ASN A 118 8.87 -3.76 -2.55
N TYR A 119 7.61 -3.98 -2.15
CA TYR A 119 6.72 -4.90 -2.85
C TYR A 119 6.34 -4.40 -4.24
N MET A 120 6.18 -3.09 -4.42
CA MET A 120 5.90 -2.47 -5.72
C MET A 120 7.09 -2.62 -6.67
N TRP A 121 8.32 -2.44 -6.17
CA TRP A 121 9.54 -2.71 -6.95
C TRP A 121 9.61 -4.18 -7.40
N MET A 122 9.37 -5.13 -6.49
CA MET A 122 9.31 -6.55 -6.84
C MET A 122 8.20 -6.85 -7.85
N CYS A 123 6.99 -6.32 -7.63
CA CYS A 123 5.85 -6.49 -8.52
C CYS A 123 6.13 -5.96 -9.93
N LYS A 124 6.72 -4.77 -10.05
CA LYS A 124 7.11 -4.16 -11.33
C LYS A 124 8.05 -5.08 -12.12
N ASN A 125 9.05 -5.65 -11.46
CA ASN A 125 10.04 -6.51 -12.09
C ASN A 125 9.45 -7.86 -12.52
N ILE A 126 8.60 -8.48 -11.68
CA ILE A 126 7.99 -9.79 -11.97
C ILE A 126 6.92 -9.66 -13.05
N SER A 127 6.04 -8.66 -12.94
CA SER A 127 4.89 -8.46 -13.83
C SER A 127 5.22 -7.62 -15.08
N ARG A 128 6.47 -7.16 -15.23
CA ARG A 128 6.94 -6.31 -16.33
C ARG A 128 6.05 -5.08 -16.56
N LEU A 129 5.69 -4.42 -15.47
CA LEU A 129 4.87 -3.21 -15.52
C LEU A 129 5.61 -2.08 -16.26
N PRO A 130 4.87 -1.14 -16.88
CA PRO A 130 5.48 0.02 -17.51
C PRO A 130 6.34 0.84 -16.53
N PRO A 131 7.28 1.65 -17.04
CA PRO A 131 8.01 2.61 -16.23
C PRO A 131 7.03 3.49 -15.44
N HIS A 132 7.32 3.61 -14.16
CA HIS A 132 6.59 4.41 -13.18
C HIS A 132 7.61 5.03 -12.26
N GLU A 133 7.51 6.34 -12.04
CA GLU A 133 8.33 7.06 -11.08
C GLU A 133 7.66 6.96 -9.71
N PRO A 134 8.29 6.32 -8.72
CA PRO A 134 7.67 6.17 -7.41
C PRO A 134 7.49 7.52 -6.72
N ARG A 135 6.35 7.68 -6.05
CA ARG A 135 5.94 8.90 -5.35
C ARG A 135 5.70 8.68 -3.87
N ILE A 136 5.45 7.45 -3.44
CA ILE A 136 5.24 7.08 -2.02
C ILE A 136 6.28 6.05 -1.58
N GLY A 137 6.85 6.24 -0.40
CA GLY A 137 7.77 5.30 0.25
C GLY A 137 9.25 5.54 -0.04
N SER A 138 10.06 4.48 0.06
CA SER A 138 11.52 4.63 0.07
C SER A 138 12.15 4.68 -1.33
N ARG A 139 12.68 5.84 -1.73
CA ARG A 139 13.52 5.96 -2.94
C ARG A 139 14.79 5.10 -2.83
N CYS A 140 15.34 4.93 -1.64
CA CYS A 140 16.51 4.10 -1.39
C CYS A 140 16.23 2.62 -1.68
N ILE A 141 15.13 2.07 -1.17
CA ILE A 141 14.71 0.68 -1.45
C ILE A 141 14.52 0.47 -2.96
N MET A 142 13.92 1.44 -3.65
CA MET A 142 13.56 1.27 -5.06
C MET A 142 14.71 1.51 -6.03
N THR A 143 15.67 2.37 -5.69
CA THR A 143 16.70 2.85 -6.64
C THR A 143 18.13 2.83 -6.09
N GLY A 144 18.32 2.59 -4.80
CA GLY A 144 19.61 2.71 -4.11
C GLY A 144 20.08 4.15 -3.89
N ALA A 145 19.29 5.16 -4.26
CA ALA A 145 19.62 6.57 -4.11
C ALA A 145 18.84 7.23 -2.95
N GLY A 146 19.43 8.26 -2.33
CA GLY A 146 18.74 9.09 -1.33
C GLY A 146 18.56 8.43 0.04
N CYS A 147 19.36 7.42 0.39
CA CYS A 147 19.20 6.65 1.63
C CYS A 147 19.36 7.47 2.91
N GLN A 148 20.20 8.51 2.89
CA GLN A 148 20.33 9.44 4.02
C GLN A 148 19.06 10.27 4.29
N ASP A 149 18.21 10.46 3.27
CA ASP A 149 17.00 11.26 3.34
C ASP A 149 15.78 10.43 3.78
N ASP A 150 15.97 9.12 3.91
CA ASP A 150 14.96 8.15 4.29
C ASP A 150 15.01 7.85 5.79
N PRO A 151 13.99 8.25 6.57
CA PRO A 151 13.94 7.97 8.01
C PRO A 151 13.87 6.49 8.35
N ASP A 152 13.39 5.62 7.46
CA ASP A 152 13.26 4.17 7.70
C ASP A 152 14.58 3.41 7.50
N MET A 153 15.58 4.07 6.90
CA MET A 153 16.87 3.49 6.57
C MET A 153 17.98 3.83 7.59
N ASN A 154 17.64 4.55 8.66
CA ASN A 154 18.56 4.98 9.72
C ASN A 154 18.34 4.24 11.05
#